data_AF-A0A2S9XVL5-F1
#
_entry.id   AF-A0A2S9XVL5-F1
#
_cell.length_a   1.000
_cell.length_b   1.000
_cell.length_c   1.000
_cell.angle_alpha   90.00
_cell.angle_beta   90.00
_cell.angle_gamma   90.00
#
_symmetry.space_group_name_H-M   'P 1'
#
loop_
_entity.id
_entity.type
_entity.pdbx_description
1 polymer ?
#
loop_
_entity_poly.entity_id
_entity_poly.type
_entity_poly.pdbx_seq_one_letter_code
_entity_poly.pdbx_strand_id
1 'polypeptide(L)'
;MKATFICLLPAITVGALVSSACVAFEPLPEDDVGGETGEADTACDDDECEPTHELSGELILFVNARLSDEDAGFQSHLPLAEEGTYVGNTLYVYDPTRECDDGGNACRLSELGKLRLDDRLGEISVQDNSLRKFVARDLAYHPDHGLWAASFDPLNDEWSVSALGVDDWHRTDNTITVDRWVIPPGPAESPSTDPCYWFEAISGLGFAGDDLLIGVRGAGSKGLVTDGSLLRVDLKVLDQGHCVHSSDISQDPNYYACDVVCEQWCSFGAKVGVAGDVIEDHDGVGASAWLRSEDDGVMPLGHNELSTCVAPTPGEVASAQPDNVFIEDVVRGDEIDGLARVGGQLYGLSVLGKIYAIDEDQRIVEQIDDLGPLFPENGLRLRGAAEILIPPN
;
A
#
# COMPACT_ATOMS: atom_id res chain seq x y z
N MET A 1 -29.64 45.88 -40.44
CA MET A 1 -30.57 44.80 -40.03
C MET A 1 -30.66 44.93 -38.51
N LYS A 2 -31.78 45.29 -37.83
CA LYS A 2 -33.11 44.61 -37.74
C LYS A 2 -32.95 43.10 -37.44
N ALA A 3 -33.61 42.43 -36.48
CA ALA A 3 -34.54 42.77 -35.38
C ALA A 3 -34.83 41.47 -34.53
N THR A 4 -35.36 41.40 -33.28
CA THR A 4 -35.54 42.32 -32.13
C THR A 4 -36.17 41.54 -30.92
N PHE A 5 -35.53 41.51 -29.73
CA PHE A 5 -36.08 41.07 -28.40
C PHE A 5 -36.45 39.56 -28.24
N ILE A 6 -36.60 38.95 -27.04
CA ILE A 6 -37.42 39.28 -25.85
C ILE A 6 -36.77 38.82 -24.52
N CYS A 7 -36.92 39.62 -23.46
CA CYS A 7 -36.69 39.20 -22.06
C CYS A 7 -37.95 38.60 -21.45
N LEU A 8 -37.81 37.53 -20.65
CA LEU A 8 -38.83 37.06 -19.71
C LEU A 8 -38.17 36.39 -18.49
N LEU A 9 -38.32 37.03 -17.34
CA LEU A 9 -38.23 36.47 -15.98
C LEU A 9 -39.65 36.55 -15.38
N PRO A 10 -39.99 35.85 -14.27
CA PRO A 10 -39.17 34.93 -13.47
C PRO A 10 -39.83 33.54 -13.25
N ALA A 11 -39.07 32.58 -12.71
CA ALA A 11 -39.62 31.50 -11.89
C ALA A 11 -38.57 31.03 -10.86
N ILE A 12 -39.02 30.78 -9.63
CA ILE A 12 -38.20 30.29 -8.52
C ILE A 12 -38.17 28.76 -8.59
N THR A 13 -36.98 28.17 -8.60
CA THR A 13 -36.77 26.78 -8.15
C THR A 13 -35.46 26.71 -7.36
N VAL A 14 -35.61 26.53 -6.05
CA VAL A 14 -34.58 26.04 -5.14
C VAL A 14 -34.30 24.58 -5.48
N GLY A 15 -33.05 24.12 -5.37
CA GLY A 15 -32.73 22.69 -5.39
C GLY A 15 -31.29 22.35 -5.75
N ALA A 16 -30.51 21.95 -4.74
CA ALA A 16 -29.27 21.17 -4.82
C ALA A 16 -28.14 21.66 -5.78
N LEU A 17 -27.24 22.47 -5.23
CA LEU A 17 -25.81 22.28 -5.52
C LEU A 17 -25.33 21.15 -4.62
N VAL A 18 -24.92 20.03 -5.21
CA VAL A 18 -24.23 18.94 -4.49
C VAL A 18 -22.75 19.23 -4.58
N SER A 19 -22.08 19.46 -3.45
CA SER A 19 -20.63 19.47 -3.38
C SER A 19 -20.14 18.03 -3.40
N SER A 20 -19.54 17.60 -4.52
CA SER A 20 -18.68 16.42 -4.53
C SER A 20 -17.45 16.75 -3.67
N ALA A 21 -17.41 16.23 -2.44
CA ALA A 21 -16.22 16.30 -1.62
C ALA A 21 -15.15 15.38 -2.22
N CYS A 22 -14.25 15.95 -3.03
CA CYS A 22 -12.96 15.31 -3.27
C CYS A 22 -12.24 15.13 -1.92
N VAL A 23 -11.34 14.15 -1.82
CA VAL A 23 -10.40 14.10 -0.69
C VAL A 23 -9.62 15.42 -0.69
N ALA A 24 -9.89 16.26 0.31
CA ALA A 24 -9.40 17.63 0.34
C ALA A 24 -7.95 17.64 0.80
N PHE A 25 -7.02 17.72 -0.15
CA PHE A 25 -5.67 18.17 0.16
C PHE A 25 -5.74 19.64 0.54
N GLU A 26 -5.76 19.93 1.84
CA GLU A 26 -5.56 21.30 2.32
C GLU A 26 -4.16 21.78 1.89
N PRO A 27 -4.05 22.86 1.10
CA PRO A 27 -2.77 23.50 0.89
C PRO A 27 -2.32 24.11 2.22
N LEU A 28 -1.01 24.06 2.49
CA LEU A 28 -0.42 24.77 3.62
C LEU A 28 -0.80 26.26 3.56
N PRO A 29 -1.04 26.92 4.69
CA PRO A 29 -1.50 28.31 4.70
C PRO A 29 -0.47 29.23 4.03
N GLU A 30 -0.85 29.83 2.90
CA GLU A 30 -0.11 30.96 2.33
C GLU A 30 -0.24 32.17 3.26
N ASP A 31 0.85 32.93 3.43
CA ASP A 31 0.89 34.10 4.30
C ASP A 31 -0.19 35.15 3.91
N ASP A 32 -1.04 35.46 4.89
CA ASP A 32 -2.28 36.25 4.80
C ASP A 32 -2.13 37.62 4.13
N VAL A 33 -2.89 37.84 3.04
CA VAL A 33 -3.26 39.18 2.54
C VAL A 33 -4.74 39.27 2.09
N GLY A 34 -5.66 38.98 3.02
CA GLY A 34 -6.94 39.67 3.21
C GLY A 34 -7.99 39.79 2.08
N GLY A 35 -9.18 39.23 2.31
CA GLY A 35 -10.37 39.50 1.50
C GLY A 35 -11.69 38.85 1.96
N GLU A 36 -12.42 39.54 2.85
CA GLU A 36 -13.85 39.40 3.23
C GLU A 36 -14.57 38.03 3.16
N THR A 37 -14.98 37.54 4.33
CA THR A 37 -15.71 36.29 4.60
C THR A 37 -17.13 36.24 4.03
N GLY A 38 -17.50 35.13 3.39
CA GLY A 38 -18.89 34.72 3.18
C GLY A 38 -19.23 33.52 4.07
N GLU A 39 -20.24 33.66 4.93
CA GLU A 39 -20.62 32.65 5.94
C GLU A 39 -21.12 31.34 5.29
N ALA A 40 -20.48 30.23 5.63
CA ALA A 40 -21.06 28.89 5.58
C ALA A 40 -21.29 28.44 7.03
N ASP A 41 -22.49 27.96 7.35
CA ASP A 41 -22.85 27.47 8.69
C ASP A 41 -22.08 26.17 9.01
N THR A 42 -20.86 26.30 9.53
CA THR A 42 -20.12 25.25 10.23
C THR A 42 -19.95 25.64 11.68
N ALA A 43 -20.84 25.14 12.54
CA ALA A 43 -20.81 25.37 13.98
C ALA A 43 -19.70 24.53 14.65
N CYS A 44 -18.47 25.01 14.55
CA CYS A 44 -17.32 24.61 15.37
C CYS A 44 -16.74 25.89 15.96
N ASP A 45 -17.08 26.21 17.22
CA ASP A 45 -16.61 27.41 17.91
C ASP A 45 -15.12 27.24 18.30
N ASP A 46 -14.21 27.86 17.53
CA ASP A 46 -12.94 28.50 17.91
C ASP A 46 -11.97 27.88 18.96
N ASP A 47 -12.09 26.62 19.38
CA ASP A 47 -11.06 25.87 20.13
C ASP A 47 -11.03 24.38 19.71
N GLU A 48 -9.96 23.96 19.03
CA GLU A 48 -9.45 22.58 18.90
C GLU A 48 -10.46 21.44 18.62
N CYS A 49 -11.14 21.47 17.46
CA CYS A 49 -11.66 20.23 16.87
C CYS A 49 -10.50 19.43 16.26
N GLU A 50 -10.03 18.40 16.95
CA GLU A 50 -9.04 17.46 16.38
C GLU A 50 -9.64 16.72 15.17
N PRO A 51 -8.88 16.54 14.07
CA PRO A 51 -9.43 15.96 12.84
C PRO A 51 -9.54 14.43 12.97
N THR A 52 -10.77 13.95 13.17
CA THR A 52 -11.10 12.53 13.41
C THR A 52 -12.07 11.96 12.38
N HIS A 53 -12.05 10.63 12.19
CA HIS A 53 -13.01 9.89 11.38
C HIS A 53 -13.87 8.92 12.20
N GLU A 54 -15.10 8.63 11.75
CA GLU A 54 -16.05 7.76 12.46
C GLU A 54 -15.81 6.24 12.28
N LEU A 55 -14.80 5.84 11.50
CA LEU A 55 -14.54 4.43 11.19
C LEU A 55 -14.08 3.65 12.44
N SER A 56 -14.58 2.41 12.58
CA SER A 56 -14.23 1.46 13.65
C SER A 56 -14.59 0.03 13.23
N GLY A 57 -13.91 -0.98 13.78
CA GLY A 57 -14.09 -2.38 13.39
C GLY A 57 -13.05 -2.89 12.38
N GLU A 58 -13.38 -3.98 11.69
CA GLU A 58 -12.53 -4.57 10.63
C GLU A 58 -12.60 -3.70 9.36
N LEU A 59 -11.44 -3.28 8.84
CA LEU A 59 -11.32 -2.39 7.68
C LEU A 59 -10.19 -2.82 6.76
N ILE A 60 -10.23 -2.35 5.51
CA ILE A 60 -9.13 -2.44 4.55
C ILE A 60 -8.27 -1.19 4.68
N LEU A 61 -7.05 -1.33 5.18
CA LEU A 61 -6.03 -0.28 5.15
C LEU A 61 -5.23 -0.37 3.84
N PHE A 62 -5.00 0.74 3.15
CA PHE A 62 -4.15 0.79 1.96
C PHE A 62 -3.23 2.01 1.88
N VAL A 63 -2.16 1.92 1.09
CA VAL A 63 -1.25 3.03 0.80
C VAL A 63 -1.65 3.71 -0.51
N ASN A 64 -1.65 5.05 -0.56
CA ASN A 64 -1.59 5.80 -1.81
C ASN A 64 -0.22 6.49 -1.98
N ALA A 65 0.19 6.65 -3.23
CA ALA A 65 1.48 7.21 -3.58
C ALA A 65 1.47 8.75 -3.67
N ARG A 66 2.39 9.35 -2.93
CA ARG A 66 2.98 10.69 -3.11
C ARG A 66 2.04 11.90 -3.22
N LEU A 67 2.05 12.68 -2.15
CA LEU A 67 1.99 14.13 -2.28
C LEU A 67 3.21 14.64 -3.08
N SER A 68 3.01 15.55 -4.02
CA SER A 68 4.10 16.20 -4.76
C SER A 68 3.82 17.66 -5.04
N ASP A 69 4.89 18.43 -5.23
CA ASP A 69 4.86 19.79 -5.75
C ASP A 69 4.18 19.84 -7.14
N GLU A 70 3.39 20.89 -7.40
CA GLU A 70 2.63 21.10 -8.64
C GLU A 70 3.56 21.08 -9.87
N ASP A 71 4.77 21.62 -9.73
CA ASP A 71 5.80 21.66 -10.78
C ASP A 71 6.58 20.32 -10.94
N ALA A 72 6.47 19.38 -9.99
CA ALA A 72 7.29 18.16 -9.92
C ALA A 72 6.60 16.88 -10.45
N GLY A 73 5.32 16.94 -10.78
CA GLY A 73 4.58 15.89 -11.50
C GLY A 73 4.63 14.49 -10.86
N PHE A 74 4.32 14.39 -9.55
CA PHE A 74 4.23 13.14 -8.78
C PHE A 74 5.51 12.27 -8.72
N GLN A 75 6.66 12.80 -9.16
CA GLN A 75 7.93 12.05 -9.17
C GLN A 75 8.74 12.11 -7.87
N SER A 76 8.34 12.93 -6.90
CA SER A 76 8.99 13.04 -5.60
C SER A 76 8.03 13.53 -4.51
N HIS A 77 8.32 13.10 -3.29
CA HIS A 77 7.66 13.56 -2.06
C HIS A 77 7.86 15.05 -1.79
N LEU A 78 6.95 15.64 -1.02
CA LEU A 78 7.06 17.03 -0.56
C LEU A 78 8.17 17.16 0.50
N PRO A 79 9.15 18.06 0.31
CA PRO A 79 10.16 18.35 1.33
C PRO A 79 9.53 19.14 2.50
N LEU A 80 10.09 18.96 3.69
CA LEU A 80 9.76 19.73 4.88
C LEU A 80 10.86 20.75 5.20
N ALA A 81 10.62 21.61 6.19
CA ALA A 81 11.53 22.72 6.54
C ALA A 81 12.90 22.25 7.09
N GLU A 82 12.98 21.01 7.56
CA GLU A 82 14.20 20.37 8.04
C GLU A 82 14.88 19.61 6.89
N GLU A 83 16.18 19.84 6.70
CA GLU A 83 16.95 19.34 5.56
C GLU A 83 16.91 17.81 5.47
N GLY A 84 16.61 17.29 4.28
CA GLY A 84 16.52 15.85 4.02
C GLY A 84 15.27 15.15 4.55
N THR A 85 14.29 15.89 5.10
CA THR A 85 13.03 15.32 5.60
C THR A 85 11.85 15.57 4.65
N TYR A 86 10.92 14.62 4.57
CA TYR A 86 9.83 14.61 3.59
C TYR A 86 8.50 14.09 4.17
N VAL A 87 7.39 14.52 3.56
CA VAL A 87 6.08 13.87 3.70
C VAL A 87 5.95 12.78 2.64
N GLY A 88 5.89 11.53 3.07
CA GLY A 88 5.91 10.35 2.22
C GLY A 88 4.55 9.96 1.65
N ASN A 89 4.32 8.63 1.56
CA ASN A 89 3.02 8.07 1.21
C ASN A 89 1.92 8.47 2.21
N THR A 90 0.67 8.48 1.75
CA THR A 90 -0.51 8.63 2.62
C THR A 90 -1.16 7.25 2.83
N LEU A 91 -1.53 6.93 4.06
CA LEU A 91 -2.34 5.77 4.41
C LEU A 91 -3.82 6.15 4.43
N TYR A 92 -4.66 5.26 3.92
CA TYR A 92 -6.11 5.41 3.92
C TYR A 92 -6.78 4.14 4.45
N VAL A 93 -7.87 4.30 5.18
CA VAL A 93 -8.71 3.22 5.68
C VAL A 93 -10.03 3.21 4.91
N TYR A 94 -10.49 2.01 4.54
CA TYR A 94 -11.67 1.79 3.71
C TYR A 94 -12.58 0.72 4.31
N ASP A 95 -13.86 1.06 4.49
CA ASP A 95 -14.92 0.15 4.90
C ASP A 95 -15.75 -0.32 3.67
N PRO A 96 -15.55 -1.55 3.17
CA PRO A 96 -16.35 -2.08 2.06
C PRO A 96 -17.83 -2.31 2.43
N THR A 97 -18.17 -2.34 3.72
CA THR A 97 -19.50 -2.67 4.24
C THR A 97 -20.37 -1.44 4.53
N ARG A 98 -19.76 -0.25 4.70
CA ARG A 98 -20.49 0.99 5.01
C ARG A 98 -21.41 1.41 3.85
N GLU A 99 -22.65 1.73 4.21
CA GLU A 99 -23.61 2.39 3.30
C GLU A 99 -23.45 3.92 3.41
N CYS A 100 -23.36 4.63 2.27
CA CYS A 100 -23.29 6.08 2.24
C CYS A 100 -24.68 6.70 1.96
N ASP A 101 -25.09 7.67 2.77
CA ASP A 101 -26.39 8.34 2.69
C ASP A 101 -26.64 9.05 1.34
N ASP A 102 -25.58 9.45 0.64
CA ASP A 102 -25.63 10.09 -0.68
C ASP A 102 -25.73 9.08 -1.85
N GLY A 103 -25.61 7.78 -1.57
CA GLY A 103 -25.55 6.70 -2.55
C GLY A 103 -24.21 6.64 -3.31
N GLY A 104 -23.19 7.38 -2.86
CA GLY A 104 -21.81 7.28 -3.34
C GLY A 104 -20.98 6.28 -2.55
N ASN A 105 -19.66 6.44 -2.62
CA ASN A 105 -18.66 5.62 -1.92
C ASN A 105 -17.71 6.44 -1.03
N ALA A 106 -17.74 7.77 -1.10
CA ALA A 106 -16.76 8.63 -0.42
C ALA A 106 -16.73 8.44 1.10
N CYS A 107 -17.87 8.14 1.72
CA CYS A 107 -17.96 7.91 3.18
C CYS A 107 -17.25 6.64 3.66
N ARG A 108 -16.95 5.70 2.75
CA ARG A 108 -16.24 4.45 3.04
C ARG A 108 -14.76 4.68 3.28
N LEU A 109 -14.21 5.73 2.68
CA LEU A 109 -12.80 6.06 2.66
C LEU A 109 -12.49 7.16 3.67
N SER A 110 -11.38 7.05 4.39
CA SER A 110 -10.82 8.16 5.18
C SER A 110 -9.30 8.14 5.13
N GLU A 111 -8.68 9.31 5.14
CA GLU A 111 -7.24 9.41 5.37
C GLU A 111 -6.95 9.01 6.82
N LEU A 112 -5.93 8.17 7.03
CA LEU A 112 -5.42 7.83 8.35
C LEU A 112 -4.25 8.74 8.72
N GLY A 113 -3.36 9.03 7.76
CA GLY A 113 -2.23 9.93 7.95
C GLY A 113 -1.11 9.72 6.94
N LYS A 114 0.04 10.36 7.17
CA LYS A 114 1.14 10.46 6.20
C LYS A 114 2.45 9.96 6.78
N LEU A 115 3.22 9.21 5.99
CA LEU A 115 4.56 8.76 6.38
C LEU A 115 5.48 9.96 6.61
N ARG A 116 6.15 9.99 7.77
CA ARG A 116 7.26 10.90 8.04
C ARG A 116 8.56 10.23 7.65
N LEU A 117 9.26 10.83 6.69
CA LEU A 117 10.56 10.36 6.21
C LEU A 117 11.64 11.31 6.71
N ASP A 118 12.55 10.81 7.55
CA ASP A 118 13.65 11.56 8.16
C ASP A 118 14.86 10.64 8.45
N ASP A 119 15.84 11.16 9.19
CA ASP A 119 17.13 10.52 9.50
C ASP A 119 17.04 9.16 10.21
N ARG A 120 15.89 8.85 10.83
CA ARG A 120 15.59 7.52 11.39
C ARG A 120 15.59 6.40 10.34
N LEU A 121 15.44 6.74 9.06
CA LEU A 121 15.49 5.79 7.94
C LEU A 121 16.90 5.50 7.41
N GLY A 122 17.93 6.08 8.04
CA GLY A 122 19.33 6.00 7.65
C GLY A 122 19.92 7.36 7.30
N GLU A 123 21.09 7.67 7.86
CA GLU A 123 21.86 8.86 7.50
C GLU A 123 22.26 8.83 6.01
N ILE A 124 22.51 7.64 5.45
CA ILE A 124 22.84 7.48 4.02
C ILE A 124 21.73 8.02 3.11
N SER A 125 20.47 7.64 3.37
CA SER A 125 19.28 8.05 2.60
C SER A 125 18.94 9.54 2.70
N VAL A 126 19.40 10.19 3.78
CA VAL A 126 19.36 11.65 3.93
C VAL A 126 20.45 12.30 3.08
N GLN A 127 21.69 11.80 3.16
CA GLN A 127 22.86 12.39 2.49
C GLN A 127 22.78 12.35 0.96
N ASP A 128 22.26 11.26 0.38
CA ASP A 128 22.08 11.10 -1.07
C ASP A 128 20.74 11.66 -1.58
N ASN A 129 19.84 12.07 -0.68
CA ASN A 129 18.46 12.50 -0.92
C ASN A 129 17.54 11.38 -1.46
N SER A 130 17.81 10.12 -1.15
CA SER A 130 16.98 8.98 -1.59
C SER A 130 15.58 8.99 -1.00
N LEU A 131 15.43 9.49 0.24
CA LEU A 131 14.14 9.63 0.92
C LEU A 131 13.12 10.42 0.08
N ARG A 132 13.57 11.33 -0.80
CA ARG A 132 12.73 12.03 -1.79
C ARG A 132 11.89 11.10 -2.68
N LYS A 133 12.33 9.85 -2.85
CA LYS A 133 11.71 8.83 -3.71
C LYS A 133 11.40 7.51 -3.01
N PHE A 134 11.81 7.30 -1.76
CA PHE A 134 11.42 6.14 -0.94
C PHE A 134 9.91 5.85 -1.05
N VAL A 135 9.51 4.59 -1.02
CA VAL A 135 8.08 4.22 -1.02
C VAL A 135 7.82 3.07 -0.06
N ALA A 136 6.81 3.22 0.80
CA ALA A 136 6.05 2.06 1.26
C ALA A 136 5.16 1.61 0.09
N ARG A 137 5.09 0.29 -0.12
CA ARG A 137 4.35 -0.30 -1.22
C ARG A 137 3.27 -1.25 -0.72
N ASP A 138 3.70 -2.42 -0.30
CA ASP A 138 2.85 -3.57 -0.02
C ASP A 138 2.67 -3.64 1.52
N LEU A 139 1.52 -4.07 2.05
CA LEU A 139 1.16 -3.92 3.48
C LEU A 139 0.84 -5.26 4.14
N ALA A 140 1.12 -5.36 5.44
CA ALA A 140 0.68 -6.46 6.27
C ALA A 140 0.37 -5.97 7.68
N TYR A 141 -0.64 -6.55 8.33
CA TYR A 141 -0.98 -6.23 9.72
C TYR A 141 -1.12 -7.51 10.53
N HIS A 142 -0.68 -7.47 11.78
CA HIS A 142 -0.91 -8.53 12.76
C HIS A 142 -1.25 -7.93 14.13
N PRO A 143 -2.26 -8.43 14.86
CA PRO A 143 -2.66 -7.86 16.16
C PRO A 143 -1.51 -7.71 17.17
N ASP A 144 -0.59 -8.68 17.20
CA ASP A 144 0.55 -8.67 18.15
C ASP A 144 1.85 -8.07 17.58
N HIS A 145 1.94 -7.81 16.26
CA HIS A 145 3.14 -7.22 15.63
C HIS A 145 2.91 -5.82 15.03
N GLY A 146 1.67 -5.34 14.98
CA GLY A 146 1.33 -4.04 14.41
C GLY A 146 1.29 -4.03 12.88
N LEU A 147 1.49 -2.85 12.30
CA LEU A 147 1.47 -2.62 10.86
C LEU A 147 2.89 -2.70 10.27
N TRP A 148 3.01 -3.37 9.13
CA TRP A 148 4.26 -3.60 8.41
C TRP A 148 4.09 -3.24 6.93
N ALA A 149 5.21 -2.94 6.26
CA ALA A 149 5.25 -2.66 4.84
C ALA A 149 6.51 -3.23 4.16
N ALA A 150 6.34 -3.71 2.93
CA ALA A 150 7.47 -3.86 2.01
C ALA A 150 7.78 -2.47 1.44
N SER A 151 9.02 -2.04 1.58
CA SER A 151 9.46 -0.70 1.20
C SER A 151 10.67 -0.73 0.28
N PHE A 152 10.79 0.29 -0.57
CA PHE A 152 11.81 0.36 -1.60
C PHE A 152 12.43 1.76 -1.67
N ASP A 153 13.76 1.80 -1.75
CA ASP A 153 14.55 2.98 -2.09
C ASP A 153 14.97 2.92 -3.57
N PRO A 154 14.35 3.72 -4.46
CA PRO A 154 14.65 3.70 -5.89
C PRO A 154 15.95 4.39 -6.29
N LEU A 155 16.66 5.06 -5.37
CA LEU A 155 17.96 5.67 -5.67
C LEU A 155 19.10 4.72 -5.36
N ASN A 156 18.99 3.96 -4.26
CA ASN A 156 19.94 2.93 -3.86
C ASN A 156 19.66 1.55 -4.49
N ASP A 157 18.47 1.35 -5.09
CA ASP A 157 18.00 0.07 -5.65
C ASP A 157 17.87 -1.01 -4.56
N GLU A 158 17.37 -0.59 -3.39
CA GLU A 158 17.36 -1.38 -2.16
C GLU A 158 15.95 -1.63 -1.62
N TRP A 159 15.68 -2.91 -1.38
CA TRP A 159 14.47 -3.38 -0.72
C TRP A 159 14.64 -3.44 0.80
N SER A 160 13.54 -3.23 1.51
CA SER A 160 13.48 -3.24 2.97
C SER A 160 12.15 -3.78 3.47
N VAL A 161 12.18 -4.33 4.68
CA VAL A 161 11.00 -4.54 5.50
C VAL A 161 10.89 -3.34 6.45
N SER A 162 9.69 -2.82 6.65
CA SER A 162 9.44 -1.68 7.53
C SER A 162 8.31 -1.97 8.51
N ALA A 163 8.48 -1.55 9.76
CA ALA A 163 7.39 -1.44 10.71
C ALA A 163 6.81 -0.01 10.63
N LEU A 164 5.49 0.12 10.67
CA LEU A 164 4.77 1.39 10.58
C LEU A 164 4.04 1.67 11.89
N GLY A 165 4.35 2.79 12.53
CA GLY A 165 3.69 3.23 13.76
C GLY A 165 2.55 4.21 13.48
N VAL A 166 1.34 3.85 13.91
CA VAL A 166 0.14 4.69 13.92
C VAL A 166 -0.17 5.04 15.38
N ASP A 167 -0.17 6.33 15.73
CA ASP A 167 -0.35 6.78 17.11
C ASP A 167 -1.82 6.71 17.54
N ASP A 168 -2.76 7.16 16.69
CA ASP A 168 -4.20 7.12 16.95
C ASP A 168 -4.98 6.72 15.69
N TRP A 169 -5.59 5.54 15.72
CA TRP A 169 -6.36 4.98 14.60
C TRP A 169 -7.68 5.71 14.32
N HIS A 170 -8.08 6.73 15.08
CA HIS A 170 -9.28 7.53 14.82
C HIS A 170 -9.00 8.90 14.22
N ARG A 171 -7.73 9.31 14.15
CA ARG A 171 -7.31 10.60 13.58
C ARG A 171 -7.02 10.49 12.08
N THR A 172 -7.19 11.60 11.38
CA THR A 172 -6.87 11.70 9.95
C THR A 172 -5.55 12.43 9.67
N ASP A 173 -4.95 13.05 10.69
CA ASP A 173 -3.71 13.83 10.60
C ASP A 173 -2.47 13.09 11.16
N ASN A 174 -2.52 11.76 11.31
CA ASN A 174 -1.42 11.02 11.92
C ASN A 174 -0.09 11.24 11.17
N THR A 175 0.97 11.39 11.97
CA THR A 175 2.34 11.29 11.49
C THR A 175 2.76 9.81 11.57
N ILE A 176 2.60 9.07 10.47
CA ILE A 176 2.94 7.65 10.42
C ILE A 176 4.46 7.51 10.52
N THR A 177 4.93 6.88 11.59
CA THR A 177 6.37 6.64 11.79
C THR A 177 6.79 5.39 11.03
N VAL A 178 8.05 5.35 10.61
CA VAL A 178 8.62 4.24 9.83
C VAL A 178 9.93 3.82 10.49
N ASP A 179 10.01 2.56 10.92
CA ASP A 179 11.28 1.88 11.19
C ASP A 179 11.58 0.96 10.00
N ARG A 180 12.84 0.85 9.59
CA ARG A 180 13.23 0.25 8.30
C ARG A 180 14.47 -0.62 8.46
N TRP A 181 14.39 -1.87 8.04
CA TRP A 181 15.53 -2.77 7.91
C TRP A 181 15.80 -3.05 6.44
N VAL A 182 16.94 -2.57 5.94
CA VAL A 182 17.38 -2.86 4.57
C VAL A 182 17.89 -4.29 4.47
N ILE A 183 17.41 -4.99 3.45
CA ILE A 183 17.74 -6.40 3.19
C ILE A 183 19.22 -6.46 2.76
N PRO A 184 20.09 -7.21 3.45
CA PRO A 184 21.54 -7.09 3.30
C PRO A 184 22.02 -7.59 1.92
N PRO A 185 22.75 -6.77 1.15
CA PRO A 185 23.22 -7.12 -0.18
C PRO A 185 24.41 -8.08 -0.14
N GLY A 186 24.57 -8.92 -1.15
CA GLY A 186 25.78 -9.73 -1.31
C GLY A 186 25.74 -10.69 -2.51
N PRO A 187 26.75 -11.55 -2.70
CA PRO A 187 26.82 -12.49 -3.82
C PRO A 187 25.77 -13.60 -3.74
N ALA A 188 25.10 -13.90 -4.84
CA ALA A 188 23.99 -14.87 -4.89
C ALA A 188 24.38 -16.31 -4.50
N GLU A 189 25.66 -16.66 -4.66
CA GLU A 189 26.22 -17.94 -4.24
C GLU A 189 26.60 -18.00 -2.75
N SER A 190 26.48 -16.88 -2.01
CA SER A 190 26.84 -16.80 -0.60
C SER A 190 25.68 -17.22 0.31
N PRO A 191 25.89 -18.12 1.28
CA PRO A 191 24.87 -18.46 2.28
C PRO A 191 24.60 -17.33 3.29
N SER A 192 25.39 -16.26 3.28
CA SER A 192 25.21 -15.06 4.10
C SER A 192 24.51 -13.92 3.35
N THR A 193 23.93 -14.22 2.19
CA THR A 193 23.25 -13.23 1.35
C THR A 193 21.78 -13.56 1.33
N ASP A 194 20.97 -12.53 1.56
CA ASP A 194 19.55 -12.69 1.71
C ASP A 194 18.90 -13.13 0.39
N PRO A 195 18.05 -14.18 0.37
CA PRO A 195 17.29 -14.56 -0.81
C PRO A 195 16.47 -13.41 -1.41
N CYS A 196 15.78 -12.61 -0.58
CA CYS A 196 14.97 -11.48 -1.00
C CYS A 196 15.76 -10.42 -1.78
N TYR A 197 17.06 -10.25 -1.50
CA TYR A 197 17.90 -9.29 -2.23
C TYR A 197 18.02 -9.64 -3.73
N TRP A 198 18.00 -10.92 -4.07
CA TRP A 198 18.20 -11.39 -5.45
C TRP A 198 16.92 -11.64 -6.24
N PHE A 199 15.77 -11.71 -5.57
CA PHE A 199 14.48 -11.65 -6.26
C PHE A 199 14.21 -10.19 -6.64
N GLU A 200 14.59 -9.81 -7.87
CA GLU A 200 14.61 -8.42 -8.38
C GLU A 200 13.27 -7.64 -8.35
N ALA A 201 12.19 -8.24 -7.87
CA ALA A 201 10.97 -7.52 -7.54
C ALA A 201 10.20 -8.23 -6.41
N ILE A 202 10.38 -7.72 -5.19
CA ILE A 202 9.34 -7.83 -4.17
C ILE A 202 8.08 -7.11 -4.68
N SER A 203 6.93 -7.68 -4.36
CA SER A 203 5.64 -7.25 -4.90
C SER A 203 4.46 -7.69 -4.02
N GLY A 204 4.69 -7.85 -2.72
CA GLY A 204 3.68 -8.32 -1.78
C GLY A 204 4.25 -8.45 -0.38
N LEU A 205 3.43 -8.13 0.62
CA LEU A 205 3.65 -8.50 2.01
C LEU A 205 2.36 -9.12 2.56
N GLY A 206 2.42 -9.91 3.62
CA GLY A 206 1.24 -10.41 4.29
C GLY A 206 1.55 -11.28 5.49
N PHE A 207 0.61 -11.40 6.42
CA PHE A 207 0.67 -12.39 7.50
C PHE A 207 -0.19 -13.61 7.15
N ALA A 208 0.33 -14.79 7.48
CA ALA A 208 -0.41 -16.05 7.52
C ALA A 208 -0.14 -16.69 8.90
N GLY A 209 -1.10 -16.62 9.81
CA GLY A 209 -0.84 -16.70 11.24
C GLY A 209 0.28 -15.74 11.68
N ASP A 210 1.21 -16.25 12.49
CA ASP A 210 2.40 -15.50 12.96
C ASP A 210 3.49 -15.33 11.88
N ASP A 211 3.38 -15.97 10.71
CA ASP A 211 4.41 -15.90 9.65
C ASP A 211 4.21 -14.65 8.79
N LEU A 212 5.16 -13.70 8.86
CA LEU A 212 5.26 -12.61 7.88
C LEU A 212 5.89 -13.15 6.59
N LEU A 213 5.17 -13.00 5.46
CA LEU A 213 5.55 -13.49 4.15
C LEU A 213 5.73 -12.35 3.15
N ILE A 214 6.83 -12.38 2.41
CA ILE A 214 7.13 -11.51 1.27
C ILE A 214 6.78 -12.24 -0.02
N GLY A 215 5.97 -11.61 -0.86
CA GLY A 215 5.69 -12.05 -2.22
C GLY A 215 6.74 -11.53 -3.21
N VAL A 216 7.23 -12.41 -4.09
CA VAL A 216 8.19 -12.04 -5.15
C VAL A 216 7.74 -12.47 -6.54
N ARG A 217 8.13 -11.67 -7.54
CA ARG A 217 7.83 -11.95 -8.96
C ARG A 217 8.85 -12.90 -9.57
N GLY A 218 8.38 -13.93 -10.27
CA GLY A 218 9.19 -14.76 -11.18
C GLY A 218 9.62 -14.05 -12.47
N ALA A 219 9.79 -12.72 -12.46
CA ALA A 219 10.09 -11.90 -13.64
C ALA A 219 11.46 -12.23 -14.25
N GLY A 220 12.41 -12.68 -13.42
CA GLY A 220 13.65 -13.35 -13.81
C GLY A 220 14.69 -12.50 -14.55
N SER A 221 15.80 -12.17 -13.89
CA SER A 221 16.99 -11.67 -14.57
C SER A 221 18.29 -12.06 -13.84
N LYS A 222 19.45 -11.66 -14.42
CA LYS A 222 20.83 -11.95 -13.96
C LYS A 222 21.22 -13.42 -13.68
N GLY A 223 20.39 -14.40 -14.04
CA GLY A 223 20.74 -15.83 -14.03
C GLY A 223 20.48 -16.55 -12.71
N LEU A 224 19.58 -16.02 -11.89
CA LEU A 224 19.14 -16.61 -10.62
C LEU A 224 17.71 -17.17 -10.74
N VAL A 225 17.21 -17.78 -9.66
CA VAL A 225 15.93 -18.50 -9.66
C VAL A 225 14.78 -17.57 -10.08
N THR A 226 14.02 -17.97 -11.09
CA THR A 226 13.00 -17.15 -11.76
C THR A 226 11.58 -17.50 -11.35
N ASP A 227 11.41 -18.01 -10.13
CA ASP A 227 10.15 -18.57 -9.68
C ASP A 227 9.41 -17.56 -8.81
N GLY A 228 8.14 -17.32 -9.13
CA GLY A 228 7.25 -16.63 -8.20
C GLY A 228 7.24 -17.40 -6.90
N SER A 229 7.47 -16.72 -5.78
CA SER A 229 7.67 -17.37 -4.49
C SER A 229 7.06 -16.57 -3.35
N LEU A 230 6.80 -17.24 -2.24
CA LEU A 230 6.65 -16.62 -0.92
C LEU A 230 7.91 -16.88 -0.12
N LEU A 231 8.41 -15.85 0.55
CA LEU A 231 9.60 -15.89 1.40
C LEU A 231 9.20 -15.51 2.83
N ARG A 232 9.45 -16.36 3.82
CA ARG A 232 9.21 -16.04 5.23
C ARG A 232 10.27 -15.04 5.70
N VAL A 233 9.84 -14.00 6.42
CA VAL A 233 10.67 -13.01 7.10
C VAL A 233 10.91 -13.47 8.54
N ASP A 234 12.17 -13.71 8.95
CA ASP A 234 12.46 -13.97 10.36
C ASP A 234 12.46 -12.66 11.16
N LEU A 235 11.31 -12.36 11.77
CA LEU A 235 11.14 -11.20 12.67
C LEU A 235 12.19 -11.18 13.80
N LYS A 236 12.75 -12.33 14.21
CA LYS A 236 13.80 -12.39 15.24
C LYS A 236 15.15 -11.84 14.78
N VAL A 237 15.35 -11.68 13.46
CA VAL A 237 16.50 -10.98 12.90
C VAL A 237 16.27 -9.46 12.97
N LEU A 238 15.04 -9.01 12.77
CA LEU A 238 14.67 -7.60 12.88
C LEU A 238 14.65 -7.13 14.35
N ASP A 239 14.21 -7.98 15.28
CA ASP A 239 14.25 -7.76 16.75
C ASP A 239 15.66 -7.53 17.30
N GLN A 240 16.71 -7.88 16.56
CA GLN A 240 18.11 -7.60 16.94
C GLN A 240 18.49 -6.13 16.70
N GLY A 241 17.65 -5.37 15.99
CA GLY A 241 17.92 -4.03 15.52
C GLY A 241 18.75 -4.04 14.24
N HIS A 242 19.58 -3.00 14.09
CA HIS A 242 20.34 -2.73 12.88
C HIS A 242 21.84 -3.00 13.05
N CYS A 243 22.50 -3.28 11.93
CA CYS A 243 23.92 -3.56 11.88
C CYS A 243 24.61 -2.85 10.72
N VAL A 244 25.88 -2.49 10.91
CA VAL A 244 26.74 -1.98 9.83
C VAL A 244 27.09 -3.12 8.87
N HIS A 245 26.66 -3.01 7.61
CA HIS A 245 27.02 -4.00 6.60
C HIS A 245 28.47 -3.81 6.11
N SER A 246 29.18 -4.91 5.88
CA SER A 246 30.63 -4.86 5.60
C SER A 246 31.02 -4.25 4.25
N SER A 247 30.08 -4.17 3.30
CA SER A 247 30.27 -3.52 1.99
C SER A 247 29.81 -2.06 1.95
N ASP A 248 29.10 -1.58 2.98
CA ASP A 248 28.60 -0.22 3.03
C ASP A 248 29.75 0.76 3.32
N ILE A 249 29.84 1.81 2.51
CA ILE A 249 30.88 2.84 2.60
C ILE A 249 30.52 3.91 3.63
N SER A 250 29.22 4.14 3.88
CA SER A 250 28.75 5.11 4.88
C SER A 250 29.01 4.64 6.32
N GLN A 251 29.01 3.32 6.53
CA GLN A 251 29.10 2.65 7.82
C GLN A 251 27.92 2.98 8.73
N ASP A 252 26.72 3.11 8.15
CA ASP A 252 25.49 3.47 8.85
C ASP A 252 25.05 2.31 9.79
N PRO A 253 25.00 2.53 11.11
CA PRO A 253 24.63 1.50 12.07
C PRO A 253 23.12 1.25 12.13
N ASN A 254 22.28 2.10 11.53
CA ASN A 254 20.82 2.11 11.66
C ASN A 254 20.10 1.69 10.37
N TYR A 255 20.80 1.05 9.42
CA TYR A 255 20.29 0.88 8.06
C TYR A 255 19.99 -0.59 7.67
N TYR A 256 20.97 -1.50 7.79
CA TYR A 256 20.80 -2.89 7.37
C TYR A 256 20.30 -3.81 8.50
N ALA A 257 19.57 -4.85 8.13
CA ALA A 257 19.30 -5.98 9.01
C ALA A 257 20.59 -6.71 9.41
N CYS A 258 20.60 -7.34 10.59
CA CYS A 258 21.81 -7.92 11.17
C CYS A 258 22.26 -9.28 10.58
N ASP A 259 21.37 -10.02 9.93
CA ASP A 259 21.66 -11.31 9.29
C ASP A 259 20.69 -11.53 8.11
N VAL A 260 20.74 -12.69 7.47
CA VAL A 260 19.74 -13.14 6.49
C VAL A 260 18.35 -13.16 7.14
N VAL A 261 17.42 -12.41 6.57
CA VAL A 261 16.05 -12.23 7.02
C VAL A 261 15.10 -13.23 6.32
N CYS A 262 15.31 -13.49 5.02
CA CYS A 262 14.37 -14.29 4.24
C CYS A 262 14.72 -15.79 4.11
N GLU A 263 13.71 -16.67 4.23
CA GLU A 263 13.77 -18.10 3.88
C GLU A 263 12.68 -18.44 2.84
N GLN A 264 12.95 -19.26 1.83
CA GLN A 264 11.93 -19.64 0.85
C GLN A 264 10.86 -20.55 1.48
N TRP A 265 9.59 -20.13 1.39
CA TRP A 265 8.45 -20.77 2.05
C TRP A 265 7.57 -21.52 1.04
N CYS A 266 7.24 -20.90 -0.10
CA CYS A 266 6.54 -21.56 -1.22
C CYS A 266 7.11 -21.16 -2.58
N SER A 267 6.95 -22.03 -3.58
CA SER A 267 7.10 -21.69 -5.00
C SER A 267 5.79 -21.89 -5.77
N PHE A 268 5.42 -20.86 -6.53
CA PHE A 268 4.38 -20.85 -7.57
C PHE A 268 4.94 -21.30 -8.94
N GLY A 269 6.27 -21.39 -9.07
CA GLY A 269 6.97 -21.81 -10.28
C GLY A 269 7.42 -20.67 -11.20
N ALA A 270 8.16 -21.06 -12.24
CA ALA A 270 8.87 -20.13 -13.12
C ALA A 270 7.92 -19.23 -13.94
N LYS A 271 8.24 -17.93 -14.00
CA LYS A 271 7.55 -16.92 -14.81
C LYS A 271 6.07 -16.66 -14.46
N VAL A 272 5.66 -17.12 -13.28
CA VAL A 272 4.49 -16.58 -12.58
C VAL A 272 5.01 -15.60 -11.54
N GLY A 273 4.30 -14.50 -11.30
CA GLY A 273 4.68 -13.51 -10.31
C GLY A 273 3.55 -13.25 -9.33
N VAL A 274 3.88 -13.11 -8.05
CA VAL A 274 2.95 -12.51 -7.09
C VAL A 274 2.62 -11.10 -7.59
N ALA A 275 1.32 -10.77 -7.66
CA ALA A 275 0.86 -9.48 -8.16
C ALA A 275 1.00 -8.40 -7.09
N GLY A 276 0.59 -8.75 -5.87
CA GLY A 276 0.39 -7.87 -4.73
C GLY A 276 0.53 -8.59 -3.38
N ASP A 277 -0.15 -8.07 -2.36
CA ASP A 277 -0.12 -8.63 -1.01
C ASP A 277 -0.49 -10.12 -0.91
N VAL A 278 -0.07 -10.69 0.21
CA VAL A 278 -0.28 -12.09 0.62
C VAL A 278 -1.33 -12.08 1.74
N ILE A 279 -2.16 -13.11 1.80
CA ILE A 279 -3.19 -13.23 2.84
C ILE A 279 -3.19 -14.65 3.41
N GLU A 280 -3.65 -14.83 4.65
CA GLU A 280 -3.96 -16.16 5.19
C GLU A 280 -4.99 -16.85 4.29
N ASP A 281 -4.80 -18.14 4.04
CA ASP A 281 -5.70 -18.92 3.19
C ASP A 281 -7.06 -19.16 3.86
N HIS A 282 -8.07 -19.45 3.05
CA HIS A 282 -9.46 -19.61 3.52
C HIS A 282 -9.61 -20.67 4.64
N ASP A 283 -8.77 -21.70 4.63
CA ASP A 283 -8.79 -22.79 5.62
C ASP A 283 -7.92 -22.53 6.87
N GLY A 284 -7.13 -21.45 6.90
CA GLY A 284 -6.23 -21.11 8.03
C GLY A 284 -5.08 -22.10 8.25
N VAL A 285 -4.54 -22.66 7.16
CA VAL A 285 -3.46 -23.67 7.14
C VAL A 285 -2.26 -23.27 6.27
N GLY A 286 -2.30 -22.09 5.67
CA GLY A 286 -1.34 -21.62 4.69
C GLY A 286 -1.56 -20.17 4.28
N ALA A 287 -1.11 -19.84 3.09
CA ALA A 287 -1.17 -18.49 2.55
C ALA A 287 -1.62 -18.51 1.09
N SER A 288 -2.48 -17.56 0.73
CA SER A 288 -2.94 -17.30 -0.61
C SER A 288 -2.29 -16.03 -1.16
N ALA A 289 -2.01 -16.02 -2.46
CA ALA A 289 -1.50 -14.83 -3.15
C ALA A 289 -2.21 -14.66 -4.49
N TRP A 290 -2.43 -13.40 -4.89
CA TRP A 290 -2.89 -13.10 -6.24
C TRP A 290 -1.71 -13.22 -7.20
N LEU A 291 -1.83 -14.04 -8.24
CA LEU A 291 -0.78 -14.31 -9.20
C LEU A 291 -1.07 -13.65 -10.55
N ARG A 292 -0.02 -13.14 -11.20
CA ARG A 292 -0.04 -12.63 -12.57
C ARG A 292 1.00 -13.31 -13.45
N SER A 293 0.79 -13.22 -14.76
CA SER A 293 1.72 -13.76 -15.73
C SER A 293 2.90 -12.82 -16.01
N GLU A 294 4.12 -13.37 -15.98
CA GLU A 294 5.31 -12.73 -16.55
C GLU A 294 5.58 -13.18 -18.00
N ASP A 295 5.00 -14.31 -18.44
CA ASP A 295 5.18 -14.90 -19.78
C ASP A 295 3.91 -15.59 -20.29
N ASP A 296 3.40 -15.12 -21.43
CA ASP A 296 2.18 -15.60 -22.11
C ASP A 296 2.20 -17.10 -22.45
N GLY A 297 3.38 -17.71 -22.52
CA GLY A 297 3.57 -19.15 -22.74
C GLY A 297 3.38 -20.02 -21.49
N VAL A 298 3.26 -19.42 -20.30
CA VAL A 298 2.95 -20.09 -19.02
C VAL A 298 1.51 -19.81 -18.62
N MET A 299 1.11 -18.54 -18.63
CA MET A 299 -0.23 -18.06 -18.27
C MET A 299 -0.57 -16.85 -19.14
N PRO A 300 -1.81 -16.66 -19.63
CA PRO A 300 -2.14 -15.51 -20.49
C PRO A 300 -1.85 -14.18 -19.81
N LEU A 301 -1.33 -13.17 -20.54
CA LEU A 301 -0.90 -11.90 -19.92
C LEU A 301 -2.00 -11.08 -19.21
N GLY A 302 -3.27 -11.31 -19.54
CA GLY A 302 -4.44 -10.68 -18.88
C GLY A 302 -5.10 -11.55 -17.80
N HIS A 303 -4.63 -12.79 -17.62
CA HIS A 303 -5.14 -13.71 -16.62
C HIS A 303 -4.44 -13.47 -15.28
N ASN A 304 -5.23 -13.33 -14.22
CA ASN A 304 -4.73 -13.27 -12.84
C ASN A 304 -5.57 -14.21 -11.97
N GLU A 305 -4.94 -15.03 -11.13
CA GLU A 305 -5.60 -16.05 -10.32
C GLU A 305 -5.14 -16.06 -8.86
N LEU A 306 -6.03 -16.45 -7.94
CA LEU A 306 -5.64 -16.82 -6.58
C LEU A 306 -4.99 -18.20 -6.60
N SER A 307 -3.86 -18.33 -5.91
CA SER A 307 -3.24 -19.62 -5.61
C SER A 307 -2.81 -19.70 -4.17
N THR A 308 -2.97 -20.89 -3.60
CA THR A 308 -2.72 -21.15 -2.18
C THR A 308 -1.57 -22.14 -1.99
N CYS A 309 -0.77 -21.89 -0.96
CA CYS A 309 0.28 -22.76 -0.48
C CYS A 309 -0.01 -23.13 0.98
N VAL A 310 -0.16 -24.43 1.27
CA VAL A 310 -0.19 -24.92 2.67
C VAL A 310 1.15 -24.68 3.34
N ALA A 311 1.15 -24.31 4.62
CA ALA A 311 2.36 -24.05 5.38
C ALA A 311 3.37 -25.23 5.32
N PRO A 312 4.63 -25.00 4.95
CA PRO A 312 5.63 -26.05 4.79
C PRO A 312 6.11 -26.58 6.15
N THR A 313 6.53 -27.84 6.17
CA THR A 313 7.37 -28.35 7.27
C THR A 313 8.66 -27.51 7.35
N PRO A 314 9.20 -27.19 8.53
CA PRO A 314 10.48 -26.46 8.64
C PRO A 314 11.61 -27.12 7.83
N GLY A 315 12.24 -26.33 6.95
CA GLY A 315 13.28 -26.77 6.01
C GLY A 315 12.78 -27.44 4.72
N GLU A 316 11.46 -27.44 4.46
CA GLU A 316 10.85 -27.80 3.18
C GLU A 316 10.27 -26.55 2.50
N VAL A 317 10.07 -26.61 1.17
CA VAL A 317 9.42 -25.55 0.38
C VAL A 317 8.09 -26.07 -0.12
N ALA A 318 7.01 -25.34 0.17
CA ALA A 318 5.67 -25.69 -0.30
C ALA A 318 5.54 -25.52 -1.83
N SER A 319 4.61 -26.26 -2.43
CA SER A 319 4.22 -26.09 -3.83
C SER A 319 2.79 -25.56 -3.87
N ALA A 320 2.59 -24.46 -4.58
CA ALA A 320 1.28 -23.84 -4.72
C ALA A 320 0.26 -24.75 -5.44
N GLN A 321 -1.03 -24.52 -5.19
CA GLN A 321 -2.14 -25.04 -5.97
C GLN A 321 -3.02 -23.86 -6.43
N PRO A 322 -3.52 -23.86 -7.67
CA PRO A 322 -4.45 -22.83 -8.15
C PRO A 322 -5.84 -23.07 -7.57
N ASP A 323 -6.42 -22.04 -6.96
CA ASP A 323 -7.73 -22.12 -6.32
C ASP A 323 -8.87 -22.10 -7.36
N ASN A 324 -8.53 -21.75 -8.60
CA ASN A 324 -9.44 -21.54 -9.75
C ASN A 324 -10.39 -20.35 -9.51
N VAL A 325 -9.98 -19.40 -8.68
CA VAL A 325 -10.59 -18.08 -8.52
C VAL A 325 -9.74 -17.13 -9.36
N PHE A 326 -10.31 -16.54 -10.41
CA PHE A 326 -9.52 -15.77 -11.37
C PHE A 326 -10.33 -14.67 -12.04
N ILE A 327 -9.60 -13.72 -12.63
CA ILE A 327 -10.12 -12.65 -13.48
C ILE A 327 -9.34 -12.64 -14.79
N GLU A 328 -10.06 -12.44 -15.89
CA GLU A 328 -9.51 -12.32 -17.25
C GLU A 328 -9.55 -10.86 -17.71
N ASP A 329 -8.88 -10.56 -18.83
CA ASP A 329 -8.85 -9.25 -19.47
C ASP A 329 -8.33 -8.10 -18.57
N VAL A 330 -7.58 -8.40 -17.51
CA VAL A 330 -6.92 -7.39 -16.67
C VAL A 330 -5.86 -6.64 -17.48
N VAL A 331 -5.88 -5.32 -17.36
CA VAL A 331 -4.87 -4.46 -17.99
C VAL A 331 -3.61 -4.47 -17.14
N ARG A 332 -2.48 -4.93 -17.70
CA ARG A 332 -1.16 -4.83 -17.05
C ARG A 332 -0.87 -3.37 -16.65
N GLY A 333 -0.62 -3.14 -15.37
CA GLY A 333 -0.55 -1.83 -14.71
C GLY A 333 -1.74 -1.50 -13.80
N ASP A 334 -2.82 -2.28 -13.88
CA ASP A 334 -4.05 -2.23 -13.07
C ASP A 334 -4.40 -3.63 -12.55
N GLU A 335 -3.38 -4.43 -12.20
CA GLU A 335 -3.55 -5.70 -11.50
C GLU A 335 -4.13 -5.49 -10.08
N ILE A 336 -4.70 -6.56 -9.51
CA ILE A 336 -5.01 -6.60 -8.09
C ILE A 336 -3.68 -6.73 -7.36
N ASP A 337 -3.29 -5.66 -6.68
CA ASP A 337 -2.00 -5.47 -6.02
C ASP A 337 -2.16 -5.45 -4.49
N GLY A 338 -3.38 -5.49 -3.96
CA GLY A 338 -3.63 -5.71 -2.53
C GLY A 338 -4.77 -6.68 -2.25
N LEU A 339 -4.62 -7.45 -1.18
CA LEU A 339 -5.61 -8.42 -0.67
C LEU A 339 -5.89 -8.15 0.81
N ALA A 340 -7.16 -8.08 1.18
CA ALA A 340 -7.58 -8.00 2.59
C ALA A 340 -8.87 -8.80 2.79
N ARG A 341 -9.00 -9.46 3.94
CA ARG A 341 -10.25 -10.11 4.35
C ARG A 341 -10.98 -9.15 5.29
N VAL A 342 -12.30 -9.02 5.19
CA VAL A 342 -13.11 -8.20 6.13
C VAL A 342 -14.43 -8.92 6.34
N GLY A 343 -14.80 -9.21 7.58
CA GLY A 343 -15.98 -10.01 7.91
C GLY A 343 -15.94 -11.44 7.31
N GLY A 344 -14.74 -11.96 7.04
CA GLY A 344 -14.50 -13.23 6.36
C GLY A 344 -14.51 -13.19 4.82
N GLN A 345 -15.05 -12.12 4.21
CA GLN A 345 -15.07 -11.92 2.76
C GLN A 345 -13.69 -11.43 2.28
N LEU A 346 -13.10 -12.09 1.28
CA LEU A 346 -11.87 -11.61 0.64
C LEU A 346 -12.18 -10.44 -0.32
N TYR A 347 -11.36 -9.41 -0.27
CA TYR A 347 -11.40 -8.25 -1.15
C TYR A 347 -10.06 -8.06 -1.85
N GLY A 348 -10.11 -7.70 -3.13
CA GLY A 348 -8.96 -7.32 -3.95
C GLY A 348 -9.00 -5.84 -4.29
N LEU A 349 -7.87 -5.16 -4.11
CA LEU A 349 -7.65 -3.76 -4.47
C LEU A 349 -6.74 -3.66 -5.71
N SER A 350 -7.21 -3.00 -6.78
CA SER A 350 -6.36 -2.71 -7.93
C SER A 350 -5.56 -1.42 -7.77
N VAL A 351 -4.47 -1.32 -8.53
CA VAL A 351 -3.59 -0.14 -8.57
C VAL A 351 -4.34 1.16 -8.83
N LEU A 352 -5.40 1.11 -9.66
CA LEU A 352 -6.22 2.27 -10.02
C LEU A 352 -7.48 2.43 -9.15
N GLY A 353 -7.55 1.71 -8.02
CA GLY A 353 -8.57 1.90 -7.00
C GLY A 353 -9.91 1.18 -7.21
N LYS A 354 -9.96 0.19 -8.10
CA LYS A 354 -11.13 -0.70 -8.18
C LYS A 354 -11.10 -1.67 -7.01
N ILE A 355 -12.26 -1.87 -6.38
CA ILE A 355 -12.44 -2.86 -5.32
C ILE A 355 -13.24 -4.03 -5.87
N TYR A 356 -12.70 -5.23 -5.67
CA TYR A 356 -13.31 -6.49 -6.05
C TYR A 356 -13.69 -7.29 -4.80
N ALA A 357 -14.92 -7.79 -4.73
CA ALA A 357 -15.27 -8.88 -3.82
C ALA A 357 -14.88 -10.21 -4.48
N ILE A 358 -14.20 -11.07 -3.73
CA ILE A 358 -13.65 -12.35 -4.19
C ILE A 358 -14.29 -13.48 -3.40
N ASP A 359 -15.32 -14.10 -3.95
CA ASP A 359 -15.97 -15.28 -3.38
C ASP A 359 -15.14 -16.52 -3.77
N GLU A 360 -14.38 -17.06 -2.81
CA GLU A 360 -13.49 -18.21 -2.99
C GLU A 360 -14.26 -19.53 -3.18
N ASP A 361 -15.43 -19.67 -2.53
CA ASP A 361 -16.30 -20.85 -2.58
C ASP A 361 -17.01 -20.97 -3.94
N GLN A 362 -17.61 -19.88 -4.40
CA GLN A 362 -18.30 -19.79 -5.70
C GLN A 362 -17.34 -19.53 -6.85
N ARG A 363 -16.11 -19.06 -6.55
CA ARG A 363 -15.04 -18.71 -7.49
C ARG A 363 -15.45 -17.55 -8.40
N ILE A 364 -15.97 -16.50 -7.78
CA ILE A 364 -16.50 -15.31 -8.45
C ILE A 364 -15.68 -14.10 -8.00
N VAL A 365 -15.23 -13.30 -8.97
CA VAL A 365 -14.62 -11.99 -8.75
C VAL A 365 -15.58 -10.93 -9.30
N GLU A 366 -16.13 -10.08 -8.44
CA GLU A 366 -17.08 -9.03 -8.82
C GLU A 366 -16.53 -7.66 -8.40
N GLN A 367 -16.45 -6.69 -9.32
CA GLN A 367 -16.11 -5.32 -8.96
C GLN A 367 -17.31 -4.69 -8.23
N ILE A 368 -17.10 -4.30 -6.97
CA ILE A 368 -18.14 -3.72 -6.10
C ILE A 368 -17.99 -2.21 -5.90
N ASP A 369 -16.81 -1.65 -6.15
CA ASP A 369 -16.52 -0.24 -5.94
C ASP A 369 -15.45 0.30 -6.91
N ASP A 370 -15.37 1.62 -7.01
CA ASP A 370 -14.33 2.35 -7.75
C ASP A 370 -13.94 3.62 -6.99
N LEU A 371 -12.84 3.53 -6.25
CA LEU A 371 -12.25 4.65 -5.52
C LEU A 371 -11.45 5.59 -6.44
N GLY A 372 -11.23 5.19 -7.70
CA GLY A 372 -10.48 5.96 -8.71
C GLY A 372 -10.87 7.45 -8.76
N PRO A 373 -12.16 7.79 -8.91
CA PRO A 373 -12.64 9.18 -8.96
C PRO A 373 -12.47 9.99 -7.67
N LEU A 374 -12.16 9.37 -6.51
CA LEU A 374 -11.92 10.08 -5.26
C LEU A 374 -10.52 10.70 -5.20
N PHE A 375 -9.62 10.28 -6.10
CA PHE A 375 -8.23 10.72 -6.17
C PHE A 375 -7.92 11.48 -7.47
N PRO A 376 -6.86 12.31 -7.53
CA PRO A 376 -6.51 13.07 -8.74
C PRO A 376 -6.11 12.16 -9.92
N GLU A 377 -6.62 12.48 -11.13
CA GLU A 377 -6.44 11.68 -12.37
C GLU A 377 -4.98 11.32 -12.73
N ASN A 378 -4.00 12.10 -12.27
CA ASN A 378 -2.58 11.89 -12.55
C ASN A 378 -1.78 11.27 -11.38
N GLY A 379 -2.42 11.07 -10.21
CA GLY A 379 -1.74 10.72 -8.96
C GLY A 379 -2.02 9.32 -8.43
N LEU A 380 -3.13 8.67 -8.83
CA LEU A 380 -3.55 7.43 -8.18
C LEU A 380 -2.63 6.24 -8.48
N ARG A 381 -2.00 5.72 -7.43
CA ARG A 381 -1.49 4.35 -7.35
C ARG A 381 -1.73 3.83 -5.95
N LEU A 382 -2.84 3.13 -5.76
CA LEU A 382 -3.04 2.36 -4.56
C LEU A 382 -2.12 1.14 -4.58
N ARG A 383 -1.49 0.87 -3.45
CA ARG A 383 -0.53 -0.22 -3.22
C ARG A 383 -0.70 -0.67 -1.78
N GLY A 384 -0.58 -1.96 -1.53
CA GLY A 384 -0.80 -2.47 -0.19
C GLY A 384 -2.29 -2.47 0.17
N ALA A 385 -2.80 -3.60 0.62
CA ALA A 385 -4.03 -3.72 1.36
C ALA A 385 -3.76 -4.65 2.54
N ALA A 386 -4.25 -4.29 3.72
CA ALA A 386 -4.22 -5.16 4.89
C ALA A 386 -5.56 -5.07 5.62
N GLU A 387 -6.02 -6.22 6.13
CA GLU A 387 -7.08 -6.25 7.14
C GLU A 387 -6.53 -5.61 8.43
N ILE A 388 -7.24 -4.62 8.97
CA ILE A 388 -6.95 -4.05 10.29
C ILE A 388 -8.20 -4.10 11.16
N LEU A 389 -8.02 -4.27 12.47
CA LEU A 389 -9.06 -4.05 13.46
C LEU A 389 -8.84 -2.70 14.14
N ILE A 390 -9.60 -1.68 13.75
CA ILE A 390 -9.61 -0.40 14.47
C ILE A 390 -10.37 -0.59 15.80
N PRO A 391 -9.75 -0.28 16.96
CA PRO A 391 -10.43 -0.31 18.26
C PRO A 391 -11.70 0.55 18.30
N PRO A 392 -12.67 0.29 19.18
CA PRO A 392 -13.72 1.25 19.46
C PRO A 392 -13.19 2.42 20.32
N ASN A 393 -13.65 3.65 20.01
CA ASN A 393 -13.48 4.86 20.84
C ASN A 393 -14.02 4.70 22.27
#